data_AF-A0A4Q6B7B5-F1
#
_entry.id   AF-A0A4Q6B7B5-F1
#
_cell.length_a   1.000
_cell.length_b   1.000
_cell.length_c   1.000
_cell.angle_alpha   90.00
_cell.angle_beta   90.00
_cell.angle_gamma   90.00
#
_symmetry.space_group_name_H-M   'P 1'
#
loop_
_entity.id
_entity.type
_entity.pdbx_description
1 polymer ?
#
loop_
_entity_poly.entity_id
_entity_poly.type
_entity_poly.pdbx_seq_one_letter_code
_entity_poly.pdbx_strand_id
1 'polypeptide(L)'
;MSTVPPEPSRRLLPVVTMKSSLRTDGTRDFVYPADVKGRFALARNVVFVVLMALYLSLPWIPVGGHPAVFLDVKNREFFLLGAVFNAQDIWMTVFLLTGGAFGLVVLTAVLGRAWCGWACPQTVFLEGIYRRVERLVEGPREKRMRRRAGPWTFERLWRKSVVHTIWIVVSLVLAHVFL
;
A
#
# COMPACT_ATOMS: atom_id res chain seq x y z
N MET A 1 42.74 -45.63 -20.51
CA MET A 1 42.55 -44.45 -21.38
C MET A 1 41.05 -44.32 -21.63
N SER A 2 40.35 -43.52 -20.81
CA SER A 2 38.92 -43.22 -21.00
C SER A 2 38.80 -41.71 -20.96
N THR A 3 38.63 -41.12 -22.14
CA THR A 3 38.48 -39.68 -22.34
C THR A 3 37.05 -39.31 -22.05
N VAL A 4 36.84 -38.58 -20.95
CA VAL A 4 35.57 -37.90 -20.66
C VAL A 4 35.27 -36.93 -21.81
N PRO A 5 34.09 -36.97 -22.44
CA PRO A 5 33.75 -36.04 -23.51
C PRO A 5 33.60 -34.61 -22.95
N PRO A 6 34.00 -33.57 -23.71
CA PRO A 6 33.91 -32.19 -23.24
C PRO A 6 32.45 -31.77 -23.04
N GLU A 7 32.12 -31.23 -21.86
CA GLU A 7 30.80 -30.66 -21.56
C GLU A 7 30.46 -29.54 -22.57
N PRO A 8 29.22 -29.51 -23.11
CA PRO A 8 28.80 -28.44 -24.00
C PRO A 8 28.76 -27.11 -23.26
N SER A 9 29.40 -26.08 -23.81
CA SER A 9 29.47 -24.74 -23.22
C SER A 9 28.07 -24.18 -22.98
N ARG A 10 27.57 -24.29 -21.75
CA ARG A 10 26.37 -23.57 -21.32
C ARG A 10 26.65 -22.09 -21.54
N ARG A 11 25.93 -21.46 -22.45
CA ARG A 11 25.80 -20.00 -22.46
C ARG A 11 25.19 -19.63 -21.11
N LEU A 12 26.05 -19.28 -20.16
CA LEU A 12 25.66 -18.64 -18.91
C LEU A 12 24.98 -17.35 -19.34
N LEU A 13 23.65 -17.36 -19.36
CA LEU A 13 22.88 -16.12 -19.41
C LEU A 13 23.45 -15.26 -18.28
N PRO A 14 23.72 -13.96 -18.52
CA PRO A 14 24.22 -13.09 -17.48
C PRO A 14 23.25 -13.24 -16.31
N VAL A 15 23.75 -13.81 -15.21
CA VAL A 15 22.98 -13.89 -13.97
C VAL A 15 22.79 -12.44 -13.60
N VAL A 16 21.62 -11.89 -13.94
CA VAL A 16 21.17 -10.62 -13.41
C VAL A 16 20.97 -10.91 -11.94
N THR A 17 22.03 -10.73 -11.15
CA THR A 17 21.97 -10.88 -9.71
C THR A 17 20.88 -9.93 -9.25
N MET A 18 19.71 -10.48 -8.92
CA MET A 18 18.62 -9.69 -8.39
C MET A 18 19.18 -9.04 -7.12
N LYS A 19 19.43 -7.73 -7.17
CA LYS A 19 19.90 -6.98 -6.01
C LYS A 19 18.81 -7.11 -4.94
N SER A 20 19.06 -7.93 -3.94
CA SER A 20 18.27 -7.95 -2.73
C SER A 20 18.31 -6.56 -2.08
N SER A 21 17.22 -6.17 -1.43
CA SER A 21 17.20 -4.93 -0.63
C SER A 21 18.18 -4.97 0.55
N LEU A 22 18.67 -6.17 0.89
CA LEU A 22 19.76 -6.39 1.81
C LEU A 22 21.05 -6.48 1.01
N ARG A 23 22.02 -5.67 1.38
CA ARG A 23 23.39 -5.79 0.90
C ARG A 23 24.10 -6.93 1.63
N THR A 24 25.20 -7.39 1.05
CA THR A 24 26.04 -8.46 1.62
C THR A 24 26.62 -8.09 2.99
N ASP A 25 26.69 -6.80 3.31
CA ASP A 25 27.12 -6.24 4.60
C ASP A 25 26.01 -6.23 5.67
N GLY A 26 24.81 -6.74 5.37
CA GLY A 26 23.65 -6.73 6.27
C GLY A 26 22.91 -5.39 6.33
N THR A 27 23.38 -4.35 5.64
CA THR A 27 22.70 -3.07 5.58
C THR A 27 21.57 -3.09 4.55
N ARG A 28 20.48 -2.35 4.83
CA ARG A 28 19.34 -2.24 3.92
C ARG A 28 19.51 -1.07 2.97
N ASP A 29 19.41 -1.34 1.67
CA ASP A 29 19.25 -0.32 0.64
C ASP A 29 17.77 0.09 0.57
N PHE A 30 17.50 1.38 0.79
CA PHE A 30 16.14 1.90 0.82
C PHE A 30 15.81 2.42 -0.57
N VAL A 31 14.73 1.88 -1.14
CA VAL A 31 14.27 2.29 -2.45
C VAL A 31 13.58 3.63 -2.35
N TYR A 32 14.15 4.65 -3.00
CA TYR A 32 13.51 5.95 -3.20
C TYR A 32 12.86 5.97 -4.57
N PRO A 33 11.54 5.83 -4.66
CA PRO A 33 10.91 5.72 -5.96
C PRO A 33 10.82 7.10 -6.62
N ALA A 34 11.04 7.13 -7.94
CA ALA A 34 11.07 8.35 -8.74
C ALA A 34 9.65 8.83 -9.07
N ASP A 35 9.52 10.12 -9.37
CA ASP A 35 8.27 10.68 -9.87
C ASP A 35 8.11 10.38 -11.35
N VAL A 36 6.94 9.87 -11.71
CA VAL A 36 6.57 9.59 -13.10
C VAL A 36 5.55 10.65 -13.53
N LYS A 37 5.82 11.33 -14.65
CA LYS A 37 4.90 12.28 -15.28
C LYS A 37 4.32 11.64 -16.53
N GLY A 38 3.02 11.81 -16.76
CA GLY A 38 2.36 11.32 -17.97
C GLY A 38 0.84 11.24 -17.85
N ARG A 39 0.16 10.98 -18.97
CA ARG A 39 -1.31 10.87 -19.05
C ARG A 39 -1.87 9.81 -18.08
N PHE A 40 -1.24 8.65 -18.01
CA PHE A 40 -1.67 7.56 -17.14
C PHE A 40 -1.40 7.86 -15.66
N ALA A 41 -0.36 8.62 -15.35
CA ALA A 41 -0.11 9.07 -13.98
C ALA A 41 -1.17 10.08 -13.52
N LEU A 42 -1.63 10.96 -14.41
CA LEU A 42 -2.72 11.89 -14.11
C LEU A 42 -4.05 11.17 -13.95
N ALA A 43 -4.39 10.26 -14.88
CA ALA A 43 -5.60 9.44 -14.77
C ALA A 43 -5.62 8.62 -13.48
N ARG A 44 -4.48 8.03 -13.08
CA ARG A 44 -4.36 7.28 -11.83
C ARG A 44 -4.60 8.17 -10.61
N ASN A 45 -4.10 9.40 -10.61
CA ASN A 45 -4.36 10.34 -9.51
C ASN A 45 -5.86 10.67 -9.41
N VAL A 46 -6.57 10.84 -10.53
CA VAL A 46 -8.03 11.06 -10.52
C VAL A 46 -8.76 9.86 -9.95
N VAL A 47 -8.42 8.64 -10.40
CA VAL A 47 -9.00 7.40 -9.87
C VAL A 47 -8.75 7.28 -8.37
N PHE A 48 -7.55 7.59 -7.89
CA PHE A 48 -7.24 7.57 -6.46
C PHE A 48 -8.08 8.55 -5.66
N VAL A 49 -8.29 9.77 -6.15
CA VAL A 49 -9.14 10.76 -5.46
C VAL A 49 -10.59 10.30 -5.42
N VAL A 50 -11.12 9.76 -6.52
CA VAL A 50 -12.49 9.23 -6.59
C VAL A 50 -12.67 8.05 -5.64
N LEU A 51 -11.76 7.06 -5.66
CA LEU A 51 -11.82 5.91 -4.76
C LEU A 51 -11.67 6.32 -3.30
N MET A 52 -10.81 7.30 -3.00
CA MET A 52 -10.67 7.83 -1.65
C MET A 52 -11.98 8.44 -1.14
N ALA A 53 -12.61 9.30 -1.95
CA ALA A 53 -13.89 9.90 -1.62
C ALA A 53 -14.97 8.84 -1.42
N LEU A 54 -14.99 7.83 -2.29
CA LEU A 54 -15.88 6.69 -2.16
C LEU A 54 -15.63 5.96 -0.83
N TYR A 55 -14.39 5.56 -0.54
CA TYR A 55 -14.02 4.85 0.69
C TYR A 55 -14.39 5.61 1.96
N LEU A 56 -14.14 6.91 1.98
CA LEU A 56 -14.51 7.75 3.11
C LEU A 56 -16.01 7.94 3.22
N SER A 57 -16.78 7.90 2.12
CA SER A 57 -18.23 8.05 2.17
C SER A 57 -18.99 6.82 2.67
N LEU A 58 -18.38 5.62 2.70
CA LEU A 58 -19.07 4.38 3.11
C LEU A 58 -19.80 4.44 4.46
N PRO A 59 -19.22 4.96 5.57
CA PRO A 59 -19.93 5.02 6.85
C PRO A 59 -21.17 5.93 6.81
N TRP A 60 -21.22 6.90 5.90
CA TRP A 60 -22.36 7.83 5.78
C TRP A 60 -23.46 7.35 4.84
N ILE A 61 -23.22 6.32 4.04
CA ILE A 61 -24.22 5.78 3.12
C ILE A 61 -25.09 4.75 3.88
N PRO A 62 -26.37 5.04 4.15
CA PRO A 62 -27.25 4.08 4.81
C PRO A 62 -27.67 3.00 3.81
N VAL A 63 -27.48 1.73 4.18
CA VAL A 63 -27.97 0.56 3.45
C VAL A 63 -28.85 -0.23 4.40
N GLY A 64 -30.15 -0.33 4.10
CA GLY A 64 -31.08 -1.09 4.93
C GLY A 64 -31.32 -0.54 6.35
N GLY A 65 -31.06 0.75 6.58
CA GLY A 65 -31.23 1.40 7.89
C GLY A 65 -29.95 1.46 8.76
N HIS A 66 -28.87 0.83 8.32
CA HIS A 66 -27.57 0.84 8.99
C HIS A 66 -26.46 1.39 8.08
N PRO A 67 -25.34 1.92 8.64
CA PRO A 67 -24.17 2.32 7.86
C PRO A 67 -23.63 1.19 6.98
N ALA A 68 -23.10 1.51 5.79
CA ALA A 68 -22.57 0.49 4.89
C ALA A 68 -21.29 -0.18 5.43
N VAL A 69 -20.38 0.56 6.09
CA VAL A 69 -19.23 -0.03 6.80
C VAL A 69 -18.98 0.80 8.05
N PHE A 70 -19.24 0.22 9.22
CA PHE A 70 -19.04 0.91 10.49
C PHE A 70 -18.76 -0.10 11.61
N LEU A 71 -17.84 0.24 12.51
CA LEU A 71 -17.50 -0.58 13.67
C LEU A 71 -18.00 0.09 14.95
N ASP A 72 -19.12 -0.40 15.49
CA ASP A 72 -19.62 0.08 16.78
C ASP A 72 -18.91 -0.68 17.92
N VAL A 73 -17.88 -0.05 18.49
CA VAL A 73 -17.12 -0.61 19.61
C VAL A 73 -17.93 -0.66 20.91
N LYS A 74 -18.94 0.20 21.07
CA LYS A 74 -19.77 0.24 22.29
C LYS A 74 -20.71 -0.96 22.36
N ASN A 75 -21.41 -1.24 21.26
CA ASN A 75 -22.36 -2.35 21.19
C ASN A 75 -21.70 -3.66 20.72
N ARG A 76 -20.42 -3.61 20.30
CA ARG A 76 -19.66 -4.75 19.74
C ARG A 76 -20.31 -5.30 18.47
N GLU A 77 -20.86 -4.39 17.67
CA GLU A 77 -21.54 -4.70 16.42
C GLU A 77 -20.73 -4.19 15.24
N PHE A 78 -20.54 -5.04 14.24
CA PHE A 78 -19.88 -4.72 12.99
C PHE A 78 -20.91 -4.64 11.88
N PHE A 79 -21.06 -3.47 11.29
CA PHE A 79 -21.99 -3.23 10.18
C PHE A 79 -21.22 -3.39 8.87
N LEU A 80 -21.71 -4.29 8.01
CA LEU A 80 -21.14 -4.53 6.68
C LEU A 80 -22.25 -4.65 5.64
N LEU A 81 -22.30 -3.70 4.71
CA LEU A 81 -23.25 -3.56 3.61
C LEU A 81 -24.72 -3.72 4.05
N GLY A 82 -25.07 -3.16 5.21
CA GLY A 82 -26.41 -3.23 5.79
C GLY A 82 -26.68 -4.49 6.62
N ALA A 83 -25.76 -5.46 6.67
CA ALA A 83 -25.82 -6.59 7.60
C ALA A 83 -25.17 -6.22 8.94
N VAL A 84 -25.78 -6.70 10.03
CA VAL A 84 -25.28 -6.50 11.40
C VAL A 84 -24.64 -7.80 11.86
N PHE A 85 -23.36 -7.74 12.21
CA PHE A 85 -22.61 -8.87 12.78
C PHE A 85 -22.29 -8.57 14.23
N ASN A 86 -22.84 -9.37 15.15
CA ASN A 86 -22.50 -9.31 16.57
C ASN A 86 -21.43 -10.38 16.89
N ALA A 87 -20.82 -10.33 18.08
CA ALA A 87 -19.80 -11.26 18.52
C ALA A 87 -20.22 -12.74 18.50
N GLN A 88 -21.53 -13.03 18.58
CA GLN A 88 -22.08 -14.38 18.47
C GLN A 88 -21.99 -14.96 17.04
N ASP A 89 -22.01 -14.09 16.02
CA ASP A 89 -22.01 -14.47 14.60
C ASP A 89 -20.62 -14.32 13.95
N ILE A 90 -19.57 -14.39 14.77
CA ILE A 90 -18.19 -14.20 14.28
C ILE A 90 -17.80 -15.26 13.24
N TRP A 91 -18.36 -16.47 13.34
CA TRP A 91 -18.14 -17.55 12.38
C TRP A 91 -18.66 -17.16 10.98
N MET A 92 -19.83 -16.52 10.88
CA MET A 92 -20.39 -16.01 9.63
C MET A 92 -19.51 -14.90 9.05
N THR A 93 -19.02 -14.01 9.92
CA THR A 93 -18.09 -12.93 9.54
C THR A 93 -16.78 -13.51 8.96
N VAL A 94 -16.23 -14.55 9.59
CA VAL A 94 -15.00 -15.22 9.13
C VAL A 94 -15.20 -15.85 7.75
N PHE A 95 -16.33 -16.53 7.51
CA PHE A 95 -16.62 -17.10 6.20
C PHE A 95 -16.75 -16.03 5.12
N LEU A 96 -17.42 -14.91 5.44
CA LEU A 96 -17.55 -13.78 4.52
C LEU A 96 -16.18 -13.17 4.18
N LEU A 97 -15.36 -12.88 5.20
CA LEU A 97 -14.02 -12.31 4.99
C LEU A 97 -13.10 -13.27 4.23
N THR A 98 -13.18 -14.57 4.53
CA THR A 98 -12.41 -15.60 3.83
C THR A 98 -12.85 -15.71 2.37
N GLY A 99 -14.15 -15.72 2.09
CA GLY A 99 -14.69 -15.69 0.73
C GLY A 99 -14.25 -14.44 -0.03
N GLY A 100 -14.29 -13.27 0.61
CA GLY A 100 -13.77 -12.02 0.07
C GLY A 100 -12.27 -12.07 -0.24
N ALA A 101 -11.47 -12.68 0.65
CA ALA A 101 -10.04 -12.87 0.44
C ALA A 101 -9.75 -13.78 -0.76
N PHE A 102 -10.43 -14.92 -0.90
CA PHE A 102 -10.30 -15.78 -2.08
C PHE A 102 -10.76 -15.08 -3.36
N GLY A 103 -11.88 -14.35 -3.32
CA GLY A 103 -12.36 -13.54 -4.44
C GLY A 103 -11.33 -12.49 -4.86
N LEU A 104 -10.70 -11.82 -3.90
CA LEU A 104 -9.61 -10.88 -4.16
C LEU A 104 -8.39 -11.58 -4.78
N VAL A 105 -8.00 -12.76 -4.31
CA VAL A 105 -6.90 -13.55 -4.90
C VAL A 105 -7.20 -13.87 -6.36
N VAL A 106 -8.40 -14.36 -6.69
CA VAL A 106 -8.82 -14.64 -8.06
C VAL A 106 -8.78 -13.37 -8.92
N LEU A 107 -9.32 -12.25 -8.41
CA LEU A 107 -9.28 -10.97 -9.11
C LEU A 107 -7.83 -10.51 -9.38
N THR A 108 -6.93 -10.69 -8.42
CA THR A 108 -5.51 -10.35 -8.61
C THR A 108 -4.78 -11.31 -9.54
N ALA A 109 -5.19 -12.58 -9.63
CA ALA A 109 -4.62 -13.52 -10.58
C ALA A 109 -4.98 -13.14 -12.03
N VAL A 110 -6.22 -12.68 -12.26
CA VAL A 110 -6.70 -12.31 -13.61
C VAL A 110 -6.30 -10.89 -14.00
N LEU A 111 -6.46 -9.91 -13.10
CA LEU A 111 -6.29 -8.47 -13.37
C LEU A 111 -5.27 -7.80 -12.43
N GLY A 112 -4.24 -8.53 -12.00
CA GLY A 112 -3.34 -8.08 -10.93
C GLY A 112 -2.69 -6.72 -11.15
N ARG A 113 -2.22 -6.40 -12.36
CA ARG A 113 -1.56 -5.10 -12.62
C ARG A 113 -2.56 -3.93 -12.65
N ALA A 114 -3.78 -4.16 -13.13
CA ALA A 114 -4.83 -3.16 -13.13
C ALA A 114 -5.33 -2.93 -11.69
N TRP A 115 -5.67 -4.01 -10.98
CA TRP A 115 -6.15 -3.94 -9.60
C TRP A 115 -5.10 -3.37 -8.63
N CYS A 116 -3.93 -4.01 -8.54
CA CYS A 116 -2.89 -3.61 -7.60
C CYS A 116 -2.30 -2.22 -7.92
N GLY A 117 -2.33 -1.81 -9.20
CA GLY A 117 -1.83 -0.51 -9.64
C GLY A 117 -2.81 0.65 -9.52
N TRP A 118 -4.13 0.40 -9.59
CA TRP A 118 -5.14 1.47 -9.71
C TRP A 118 -6.22 1.46 -8.63
N ALA A 119 -6.62 0.29 -8.13
CA ALA A 119 -7.79 0.16 -7.26
C ALA A 119 -7.49 -0.41 -5.87
N CYS A 120 -6.33 -1.05 -5.68
CA CYS A 120 -5.97 -1.61 -4.38
C CYS A 120 -5.98 -0.51 -3.30
N PRO A 121 -6.77 -0.66 -2.22
CA PRO A 121 -6.93 0.39 -1.22
C PRO A 121 -5.58 0.78 -0.59
N GLN A 122 -4.71 -0.20 -0.34
CA GLN A 122 -3.35 0.04 0.17
C GLN A 122 -2.53 0.95 -0.77
N THR A 123 -2.60 0.74 -2.09
CA THR A 123 -1.93 1.59 -3.08
C THR A 123 -2.56 2.98 -3.12
N VAL A 124 -3.89 3.09 -3.11
CA VAL A 124 -4.63 4.36 -3.18
C VAL A 124 -4.23 5.27 -2.02
N PHE A 125 -4.24 4.76 -0.78
CA PHE A 125 -3.81 5.53 0.39
C PHE A 125 -2.32 5.87 0.34
N LEU A 126 -1.46 4.88 0.06
CA LEU A 126 0.00 5.04 0.07
C LEU A 126 0.47 6.05 -0.99
N GLU A 127 0.04 5.87 -2.25
CA GLU A 127 0.46 6.74 -3.34
C GLU A 127 -0.31 8.07 -3.36
N GLY A 128 -1.60 8.05 -3.03
CA GLY A 128 -2.48 9.23 -3.04
C GLY A 128 -2.17 10.21 -1.91
N ILE A 129 -1.94 9.72 -0.69
CA ILE A 129 -1.71 10.56 0.50
C ILE A 129 -0.25 10.50 0.95
N TYR A 130 0.18 9.36 1.51
CA TYR A 130 1.44 9.26 2.27
C TYR A 130 2.65 9.69 1.46
N ARG A 131 2.76 9.21 0.23
CA ARG A 131 3.87 9.52 -0.66
C ARG A 131 3.75 10.89 -1.31
N ARG A 132 2.55 11.46 -1.42
CA ARG A 132 2.37 12.86 -1.84
C ARG A 132 2.86 13.81 -0.76
N VAL A 133 2.48 13.55 0.49
CA VAL A 133 2.96 14.27 1.69
C VAL A 133 4.48 14.17 1.80
N GLU A 134 5.05 12.96 1.70
CA GLU A 134 6.50 12.77 1.78
C GLU A 134 7.23 13.57 0.68
N ARG A 135 6.69 13.63 -0.54
CA ARG A 135 7.27 14.41 -1.63
C ARG A 135 7.16 15.92 -1.41
N LEU A 136 6.06 16.40 -0.82
CA LEU A 136 5.88 17.81 -0.49
C LEU A 136 6.89 18.26 0.58
N VAL A 137 7.12 17.44 1.62
CA VAL A 137 8.00 17.79 2.75
C VAL A 137 9.48 17.49 2.48
N GLU A 138 9.80 16.33 1.88
CA GLU A 138 11.18 15.89 1.64
C GLU A 138 11.69 16.16 0.22
N GLY A 139 10.82 16.57 -0.72
CA GLY A 139 11.20 16.88 -2.09
C GLY A 139 11.50 15.66 -2.98
N PRO A 140 12.08 15.89 -4.17
CA PRO A 140 12.33 14.84 -5.17
C PRO A 140 13.39 13.84 -4.73
N ARG A 141 13.39 12.67 -5.42
CA ARG A 141 14.29 11.53 -5.16
C ARG A 141 15.76 11.92 -4.95
N GLU A 142 16.32 12.75 -5.83
CA GLU A 142 17.71 13.22 -5.79
C GLU A 142 18.06 13.85 -4.43
N LYS A 143 17.20 14.77 -3.95
CA LYS A 143 17.42 15.49 -2.69
C LYS A 143 17.30 14.56 -1.49
N ARG A 144 16.40 13.57 -1.53
CA ARG A 144 16.26 12.56 -0.47
C ARG A 144 17.48 11.65 -0.40
N MET A 145 17.96 11.16 -1.55
CA MET A 145 19.16 10.32 -1.61
C MET A 145 20.38 11.07 -1.10
N ARG A 146 20.60 12.32 -1.54
CA ARG A 146 21.71 13.16 -1.05
C ARG A 146 21.63 13.44 0.45
N ARG A 147 20.44 13.77 0.98
CA ARG A 147 20.24 13.99 2.42
C ARG A 147 20.45 12.73 3.26
N ARG A 148 20.15 11.56 2.71
CA ARG A 148 20.35 10.29 3.41
C ARG A 148 21.85 9.92 3.50
N ALA A 149 22.60 10.20 2.44
CA ALA A 149 24.05 9.97 2.37
C ALA A 149 24.85 10.92 3.27
N GLY A 150 24.31 12.11 3.57
CA GLY A 150 24.92 13.06 4.49
C GLY A 150 24.74 12.73 5.98
N PRO A 151 25.40 13.48 6.87
CA PRO A 151 25.28 13.31 8.32
C PRO A 151 23.85 13.62 8.82
N TRP A 152 23.55 13.19 10.04
CA TRP A 152 22.28 13.53 10.70
C TRP A 152 22.26 15.01 11.11
N THR A 153 21.73 15.86 10.23
CA THR A 153 21.53 17.28 10.48
C THR A 153 20.16 17.55 11.11
N PHE A 154 20.02 18.69 11.80
CA PHE A 154 18.73 19.14 12.35
C PHE A 154 17.63 19.21 11.28
N GLU A 155 17.96 19.70 10.07
CA GLU A 155 17.02 19.75 8.96
C GLU A 155 16.48 18.36 8.56
N ARG A 156 17.35 17.34 8.56
CA ARG A 156 16.95 15.96 8.27
C ARG A 156 16.00 15.42 9.33
N LEU A 157 16.30 15.66 10.60
CA LEU A 157 15.47 15.23 11.72
C LEU A 157 14.10 15.92 11.66
N TRP A 158 14.07 17.24 11.52
CA TRP A 158 12.84 18.02 11.44
C TRP A 158 11.92 17.55 10.31
N ARG A 159 12.44 17.39 9.08
CA ARG A 159 11.64 16.93 7.94
C ARG A 159 11.07 15.53 8.16
N LYS A 160 11.86 14.61 8.73
CA LYS A 160 11.40 13.26 9.05
C LYS A 160 10.31 13.28 10.12
N SER A 161 10.50 14.06 11.19
CA SER A 161 9.49 14.23 12.23
C SER A 161 8.18 14.78 11.65
N VAL A 162 8.23 15.82 10.82
CA VAL A 162 7.02 16.38 10.17
C VAL A 162 6.31 15.34 9.32
N VAL A 163 7.02 14.55 8.51
CA VAL A 163 6.40 13.48 7.70
C VAL A 163 5.73 12.44 8.59
N HIS A 164 6.41 11.96 9.63
CA HIS A 164 5.84 10.97 10.54
C HIS A 164 4.65 11.52 11.33
N THR A 165 4.70 12.78 11.78
CA THR A 165 3.57 13.43 12.43
C THR A 165 2.36 13.51 11.50
N ILE A 166 2.53 13.93 10.24
CA ILE A 166 1.42 13.97 9.28
C ILE A 166 0.86 12.57 9.04
N TRP A 167 1.70 11.54 8.95
CA TRP A 167 1.26 10.15 8.77
C TRP A 167 0.42 9.65 9.94
N ILE A 168 0.81 9.99 11.17
CA ILE A 168 0.06 9.64 12.38
C ILE A 168 -1.29 10.37 12.38
N VAL A 169 -1.31 11.67 12.10
CA VAL A 169 -2.54 12.47 12.06
C VAL A 169 -3.51 11.93 11.00
N VAL A 170 -3.03 11.65 9.79
CA VAL A 170 -3.85 11.06 8.72
C VAL A 170 -4.38 9.70 9.14
N SER A 171 -3.54 8.82 9.69
CA SER A 171 -3.98 7.50 10.18
C SER A 171 -5.07 7.61 11.24
N LEU A 172 -4.93 8.55 12.18
CA LEU A 172 -5.91 8.79 13.23
C LEU A 172 -7.23 9.27 12.64
N VAL A 173 -7.21 10.27 11.76
CA VAL A 173 -8.44 10.75 11.10
C VAL A 173 -9.15 9.62 10.37
N LEU A 174 -8.41 8.84 9.58
CA LEU A 174 -8.99 7.70 8.85
C LEU A 174 -9.60 6.67 9.80
N ALA A 175 -8.94 6.34 10.91
CA ALA A 175 -9.47 5.40 11.89
C ALA A 175 -10.75 5.91 12.56
N HIS A 176 -10.82 7.20 12.90
CA HIS A 176 -11.99 7.82 13.54
C HIS A 176 -13.20 7.96 12.60
N VAL A 177 -13.01 7.91 11.28
CA VAL A 177 -14.12 7.94 10.32
C VAL A 177 -14.95 6.64 10.36
N PHE A 178 -14.35 5.52 10.77
CA PHE A 178 -14.99 4.19 10.80
C PHE A 178 -15.35 3.69 12.21
N LEU A 179 -15.12 4.52 13.23
CA LEU A 179 -15.34 4.24 14.65
C LEU A 179 -16.49 5.10 15.20
#